data_AF-A0A6M0BHD7-F1
#
_entry.id   AF-A0A6M0BHD7-F1
#
_cell.length_a   1.000
_cell.length_b   1.000
_cell.length_c   1.000
_cell.angle_alpha   90.00
_cell.angle_beta   90.00
_cell.angle_gamma   90.00
#
_symmetry.space_group_name_H-M   'P 1'
#
loop_
_entity.id
_entity.type
_entity.pdbx_description
1 polymer ?
#
loop_
_entity_poly.entity_id
_entity_poly.type
_entity_poly.pdbx_seq_one_letter_code
_entity_poly.pdbx_strand_id
1 'polypeptide(L)'
;MKRLLTLILDGEIEQGFDATLEIRQGDLHSPSQTRIKGRLSGNRDLLNCYRHWQQRYLSLEMLFRALSANAEQVTNSSQRGEAFAACRQGAEVLEGSLNHWLNTDPEFRSIRDKLLGSGKKFQLLLQTNNPWLRRFPWHRWDLLAEAQADVALSAIEYDCPNPLNRQTTPKGKVRILAILGQGANLNQQADQQALEELAGKAGAQITWRQEPQASELNQQF
;
A
#
# COMPACT_ATOMS: atom_id res chain seq x y z
N MET A 1 20.39 8.47 9.10
CA MET A 1 20.78 7.88 7.81
C MET A 1 19.64 6.98 7.34
N LYS A 2 19.16 7.15 6.10
CA LYS A 2 18.10 6.27 5.55
C LYS A 2 18.72 4.93 5.18
N ARG A 3 18.06 3.83 5.53
CA ARG A 3 18.50 2.46 5.27
C ARG A 3 17.43 1.81 4.39
N LEU A 4 17.84 1.24 3.28
CA LEU A 4 16.95 0.58 2.32
C LEU A 4 17.19 -0.93 2.40
N LEU A 5 16.13 -1.67 2.66
CA LEU A 5 16.10 -3.13 2.62
C LEU A 5 15.29 -3.54 1.41
N THR A 6 15.87 -4.33 0.53
CA THR A 6 15.20 -4.85 -0.65
C THR A 6 14.91 -6.32 -0.44
N LEU A 7 13.63 -6.68 -0.30
CA LEU A 7 13.17 -8.06 -0.22
C LEU A 7 12.64 -8.47 -1.59
N ILE A 8 13.32 -9.39 -2.24
CA ILE A 8 12.93 -9.95 -3.53
C ILE A 8 12.25 -11.27 -3.26
N LEU A 9 10.99 -11.42 -3.72
CA LEU A 9 10.23 -12.66 -3.65
C LEU A 9 9.80 -13.05 -5.06
N ASP A 10 10.39 -14.12 -5.58
CA ASP A 10 10.11 -14.68 -6.90
C ASP A 10 9.53 -16.08 -6.80
N GLY A 11 8.44 -16.33 -7.53
CA GLY A 11 7.71 -17.59 -7.46
C GLY A 11 6.20 -17.41 -7.31
N GLU A 12 5.56 -18.45 -6.81
CA GLU A 12 4.11 -18.58 -6.79
C GLU A 12 3.60 -18.98 -5.41
N ILE A 13 2.43 -18.47 -5.05
CA ILE A 13 1.83 -18.67 -3.71
C ILE A 13 1.60 -20.15 -3.37
N GLU A 14 1.50 -20.99 -4.39
CA GLU A 14 1.28 -22.44 -4.28
C GLU A 14 2.57 -23.22 -4.01
N GLN A 15 3.68 -22.84 -4.66
CA GLN A 15 4.98 -23.53 -4.56
C GLN A 15 5.95 -22.86 -3.58
N GLY A 16 5.64 -21.64 -3.16
CA GLY A 16 6.52 -20.76 -2.41
C GLY A 16 7.37 -19.87 -3.33
N PHE A 17 8.26 -19.12 -2.68
CA PHE A 17 9.05 -18.07 -3.30
C PHE A 17 10.52 -18.24 -2.94
N ASP A 18 11.39 -18.10 -3.92
CA ASP A 18 12.79 -17.81 -3.67
C ASP A 18 12.89 -16.40 -3.12
N ALA A 19 13.58 -16.28 -1.98
CA ALA A 19 13.67 -15.03 -1.24
C ALA A 19 15.11 -14.53 -1.22
N THR A 20 15.31 -13.26 -1.55
CA THR A 20 16.61 -12.59 -1.41
C THR A 20 16.42 -11.29 -0.64
N LEU A 21 17.21 -11.10 0.42
CA LEU A 21 17.26 -9.84 1.14
C LEU A 21 18.58 -9.14 0.84
N GLU A 22 18.49 -7.88 0.40
CA GLU A 22 19.63 -6.97 0.27
C GLU A 22 19.50 -5.78 1.23
N ILE A 23 20.61 -5.39 1.85
CA ILE A 23 20.66 -4.27 2.79
C ILE A 23 21.62 -3.21 2.25
N ARG A 24 21.13 -1.99 2.07
CA ARG A 24 21.89 -0.82 1.58
C ARG A 24 21.83 0.32 2.60
N GLN A 25 22.95 1.03 2.76
CA GLN A 25 22.96 2.31 3.47
C GLN A 25 22.74 3.44 2.46
N GLY A 26 21.61 4.13 2.55
CA GLY A 26 21.20 5.13 1.56
C GLY A 26 20.04 4.61 0.69
N ASP A 27 20.22 4.66 -0.62
CA ASP A 27 19.19 4.39 -1.63
C ASP A 27 19.57 3.21 -2.55
N LEU A 28 18.85 3.07 -3.67
CA LEU A 28 19.11 2.00 -4.64
C LEU A 28 20.48 2.11 -5.34
N HIS A 29 21.11 3.27 -5.38
CA HIS A 29 22.42 3.45 -6.02
C HIS A 29 23.59 3.16 -5.07
N SER A 30 23.32 3.07 -3.77
CA SER A 30 24.33 2.64 -2.79
C SER A 30 24.70 1.16 -2.95
N PRO A 31 25.98 0.78 -2.71
CA PRO A 31 26.39 -0.61 -2.73
C PRO A 31 25.69 -1.42 -1.63
N SER A 32 25.32 -2.67 -1.94
CA SER A 32 24.77 -3.60 -0.97
C SER A 32 25.84 -4.03 0.03
N GLN A 33 25.57 -3.87 1.33
CA GLN A 33 26.45 -4.33 2.40
C GLN A 33 26.19 -5.78 2.80
N THR A 34 24.99 -6.27 2.53
CA THR A 34 24.59 -7.63 2.87
C THR A 34 23.63 -8.11 1.80
N ARG A 35 23.83 -9.35 1.35
CA ARG A 35 22.90 -10.08 0.50
C ARG A 35 22.79 -11.50 1.04
N ILE A 36 21.58 -11.91 1.39
CA ILE A 36 21.31 -13.28 1.83
C ILE A 36 20.16 -13.86 1.02
N LYS A 37 20.21 -15.18 0.84
CA LYS A 37 19.15 -15.96 0.21
C LYS A 37 18.40 -16.76 1.27
N GLY A 38 17.15 -17.06 0.99
CA GLY A 38 16.27 -17.91 1.76
C GLY A 38 15.10 -18.34 0.89
N ARG A 39 14.07 -18.88 1.52
CA ARG A 39 12.83 -19.27 0.85
C ARG A 39 11.66 -18.84 1.71
N LEU A 40 10.53 -18.58 1.08
CA LEU A 40 9.26 -18.39 1.76
C LEU A 40 8.30 -19.46 1.24
N SER A 41 7.79 -20.30 2.13
CA SER A 41 6.94 -21.43 1.77
C SER A 41 5.63 -20.96 1.14
N GLY A 42 5.03 -21.77 0.28
CA GLY A 42 3.70 -21.47 -0.26
C GLY A 42 2.64 -21.40 0.84
N ASN A 43 1.62 -20.57 0.64
CA ASN A 43 0.50 -20.44 1.59
C ASN A 43 -0.83 -20.17 0.87
N ARG A 44 -1.51 -21.26 0.52
CA ARG A 44 -2.84 -21.22 -0.12
C ARG A 44 -3.90 -20.61 0.78
N ASP A 45 -3.81 -20.88 2.07
CA ASP A 45 -4.80 -20.44 3.05
C ASP A 45 -4.80 -18.92 3.17
N LEU A 46 -3.63 -18.28 3.12
CA LEU A 46 -3.52 -16.83 3.08
C LEU A 46 -4.23 -16.23 1.86
N LEU A 47 -4.09 -16.84 0.68
CA LEU A 47 -4.81 -16.42 -0.52
C LEU A 47 -6.33 -16.58 -0.36
N ASN A 48 -6.78 -17.65 0.28
CA ASN A 48 -8.18 -17.87 0.59
C ASN A 48 -8.72 -16.81 1.56
N CYS A 49 -7.96 -16.47 2.61
CA CYS A 49 -8.28 -15.36 3.53
C CYS A 49 -8.39 -14.03 2.77
N TYR A 50 -7.46 -13.74 1.85
CA TYR A 50 -7.51 -12.53 1.03
C TYR A 50 -8.77 -12.48 0.17
N ARG A 51 -9.09 -13.57 -0.54
CA ARG A 51 -10.30 -13.66 -1.38
C ARG A 51 -11.57 -13.51 -0.55
N HIS A 52 -11.62 -14.12 0.63
CA HIS A 52 -12.75 -13.99 1.53
C HIS A 52 -12.95 -12.54 1.97
N TRP A 53 -11.89 -11.89 2.46
CA TRP A 53 -11.93 -10.48 2.83
C TRP A 53 -12.35 -9.60 1.64
N GLN A 54 -11.78 -9.82 0.46
CA GLN A 54 -12.10 -9.07 -0.75
C GLN A 54 -13.58 -9.18 -1.12
N GLN A 55 -14.17 -10.39 -1.04
CA GLN A 55 -15.60 -10.58 -1.30
C GLN A 55 -16.46 -9.78 -0.31
N ARG A 56 -16.10 -9.77 0.99
CA ARG A 56 -16.79 -8.96 2.00
C ARG A 56 -16.64 -7.47 1.72
N TYR A 57 -15.44 -7.01 1.37
CA TYR A 57 -15.18 -5.62 1.03
C TYR A 57 -16.01 -5.16 -0.19
N LEU A 58 -16.04 -5.95 -1.26
CA LEU A 58 -16.84 -5.65 -2.45
C LEU A 58 -18.35 -5.64 -2.14
N SER A 59 -18.82 -6.46 -1.20
CA SER A 59 -20.22 -6.44 -0.77
C SER A 59 -20.59 -5.13 -0.05
N LEU A 60 -19.65 -4.51 0.68
CA LEU A 60 -19.84 -3.18 1.24
C LEU A 60 -20.01 -2.14 0.15
N GLU A 61 -19.15 -2.19 -0.89
CA GLU A 61 -19.22 -1.26 -2.01
C GLU A 61 -20.59 -1.29 -2.69
N MET A 62 -21.20 -2.47 -2.88
CA MET A 62 -22.57 -2.58 -3.39
C MET A 62 -23.60 -1.92 -2.47
N LEU A 63 -23.48 -2.10 -1.15
CA LEU A 63 -24.39 -1.49 -0.16
C LEU A 63 -24.26 0.04 -0.10
N PHE A 64 -23.06 0.59 -0.32
CA PHE A 64 -22.81 2.03 -0.26
C PHE A 64 -22.96 2.75 -1.61
N ARG A 65 -22.72 2.10 -2.76
CA ARG A 65 -22.98 2.68 -4.08
C ARG A 65 -24.46 2.68 -4.47
N ALA A 66 -25.25 1.75 -3.94
CA ALA A 66 -26.71 1.72 -4.12
C ALA A 66 -27.43 2.94 -3.51
N LEU A 67 -26.73 3.81 -2.78
CA LEU A 67 -27.25 5.08 -2.23
C LEU A 67 -27.60 6.14 -3.30
N SER A 68 -27.58 5.80 -4.59
CA SER A 68 -28.07 6.64 -5.68
C SER A 68 -29.54 6.39 -6.05
N ALA A 69 -30.25 5.46 -5.38
CA ALA A 69 -31.67 5.21 -5.63
C ALA A 69 -32.50 5.35 -4.34
N ASN A 70 -33.20 6.49 -4.22
CA ASN A 70 -34.35 6.77 -3.35
C ASN A 70 -34.11 6.78 -1.83
N ALA A 71 -34.24 7.97 -1.24
CA ALA A 71 -34.20 8.25 0.20
C ALA A 71 -35.34 7.59 1.01
N GLU A 72 -36.29 6.91 0.37
CA GLU A 72 -37.46 6.28 1.01
C GLU A 72 -37.30 4.77 1.25
N GLN A 73 -36.19 4.14 0.84
CA GLN A 73 -35.93 2.75 1.20
C GLN A 73 -35.38 2.65 2.62
N VAL A 74 -36.21 2.07 3.50
CA VAL A 74 -35.92 1.68 4.89
C VAL A 74 -34.43 1.35 5.07
N THR A 75 -33.74 2.20 5.84
CA THR A 75 -32.35 2.02 6.23
C THR A 75 -32.21 0.78 7.11
N ASN A 76 -31.87 -0.37 6.51
CA ASN A 76 -31.37 -1.55 7.22
C ASN A 76 -29.98 -1.26 7.83
N SER A 77 -29.95 -0.43 8.86
CA SER A 77 -28.72 -0.05 9.58
C SER A 77 -28.04 -1.26 10.23
N SER A 78 -28.81 -2.26 10.67
CA SER A 78 -28.31 -3.54 11.18
C SER A 78 -27.50 -4.31 10.14
N GLN A 79 -28.02 -4.46 8.92
CA GLN A 79 -27.33 -5.16 7.82
C GLN A 79 -26.03 -4.46 7.43
N ARG A 80 -25.97 -3.12 7.50
CA ARG A 80 -24.73 -2.37 7.26
C ARG A 80 -23.70 -2.58 8.37
N GLY A 81 -24.14 -2.54 9.62
CA GLY A 81 -23.29 -2.81 10.78
C GLY A 81 -22.69 -4.21 10.73
N GLU A 82 -23.53 -5.21 10.44
CA GLU A 82 -23.12 -6.61 10.27
C GLU A 82 -22.16 -6.80 9.09
N ALA A 83 -22.43 -6.19 7.93
CA ALA A 83 -21.53 -6.26 6.79
C ALA A 83 -20.17 -5.61 7.11
N PHE A 84 -20.16 -4.48 7.81
CA PHE A 84 -18.93 -3.80 8.20
C PHE A 84 -18.13 -4.64 9.21
N ALA A 85 -18.81 -5.25 10.19
CA ALA A 85 -18.21 -6.17 11.14
C ALA A 85 -17.62 -7.40 10.44
N ALA A 86 -18.34 -8.02 9.50
CA ALA A 86 -17.86 -9.16 8.73
C ALA A 86 -16.65 -8.81 7.85
N CYS A 87 -16.64 -7.63 7.23
CA CYS A 87 -15.47 -7.16 6.48
C CYS A 87 -14.27 -6.92 7.38
N ARG A 88 -14.48 -6.32 8.55
CA ARG A 88 -13.42 -6.09 9.54
C ARG A 88 -12.85 -7.41 10.05
N GLN A 89 -13.71 -8.35 10.42
CA GLN A 89 -13.30 -9.70 10.82
C GLN A 89 -12.49 -10.40 9.72
N GLY A 90 -12.92 -10.29 8.45
CA GLY A 90 -12.15 -10.82 7.32
C GLY A 90 -10.76 -10.19 7.21
N ALA A 91 -10.63 -8.90 7.50
CA ALA A 91 -9.35 -8.20 7.49
C ALA A 91 -8.44 -8.67 8.64
N GLU A 92 -8.99 -8.83 9.85
CA GLU A 92 -8.27 -9.34 11.02
C GLU A 92 -7.77 -10.77 10.79
N VAL A 93 -8.58 -11.63 10.18
CA VAL A 93 -8.18 -13.00 9.81
C VAL A 93 -7.06 -12.99 8.76
N LEU A 94 -7.16 -12.13 7.74
CA LEU A 94 -6.12 -11.97 6.73
C LEU A 94 -4.80 -11.46 7.35
N GLU A 95 -4.87 -10.46 8.22
CA GLU A 95 -3.72 -9.88 8.92
C GLU A 95 -3.06 -10.93 9.84
N GLY A 96 -3.84 -11.67 10.61
CA GLY A 96 -3.34 -12.76 11.45
C GLY A 96 -2.68 -13.87 10.62
N SER A 97 -3.27 -14.26 9.50
CA SER A 97 -2.71 -15.27 8.59
C SER A 97 -1.39 -14.80 7.95
N LEU A 98 -1.33 -13.53 7.52
CA LEU A 98 -0.12 -12.92 6.96
C LEU A 98 1.01 -12.91 7.99
N ASN A 99 0.74 -12.43 9.21
CA ASN A 99 1.72 -12.37 10.28
C ASN A 99 2.16 -13.77 10.71
N HIS A 100 1.24 -14.72 10.84
CA HIS A 100 1.60 -16.11 11.13
C HIS A 100 2.58 -16.64 10.08
N TRP A 101 2.25 -16.52 8.79
CA TRP A 101 3.10 -17.00 7.71
C TRP A 101 4.50 -16.38 7.73
N LEU A 102 4.60 -15.05 7.78
CA LEU A 102 5.89 -14.35 7.74
C LEU A 102 6.72 -14.53 9.02
N ASN A 103 6.06 -14.78 10.16
CA ASN A 103 6.73 -14.89 11.45
C ASN A 103 7.02 -16.32 11.87
N THR A 104 6.38 -17.36 11.34
CA THR A 104 6.61 -18.75 11.79
C THR A 104 7.31 -19.63 10.78
N ASP A 105 7.34 -19.24 9.50
CA ASP A 105 7.95 -20.02 8.44
C ASP A 105 9.46 -20.29 8.72
N PRO A 106 9.86 -21.58 8.86
CA PRO A 106 11.24 -21.93 9.17
C PRO A 106 12.22 -21.62 8.03
N GLU A 107 11.79 -21.69 6.77
CA GLU A 107 12.65 -21.42 5.62
C GLU A 107 12.91 -19.91 5.43
N PHE A 108 11.98 -19.08 5.92
CA PHE A 108 12.07 -17.62 5.86
C PHE A 108 12.77 -16.99 7.07
N ARG A 109 13.00 -17.78 8.13
CA ARG A 109 13.55 -17.33 9.41
C ARG A 109 14.81 -16.48 9.27
N SER A 110 15.77 -16.90 8.46
CA SER A 110 17.06 -16.19 8.31
C SER A 110 16.88 -14.77 7.76
N ILE A 111 15.94 -14.57 6.83
CA ILE A 111 15.60 -13.27 6.25
C ILE A 111 14.87 -12.42 7.29
N ARG A 112 13.86 -12.99 7.96
CA ARG A 112 13.11 -12.32 9.04
C ARG A 112 14.03 -11.82 10.15
N ASP A 113 14.97 -12.66 10.61
CA ASP A 113 15.89 -12.31 11.68
C ASP A 113 16.86 -11.19 11.25
N LYS A 114 17.28 -11.16 9.98
CA LYS A 114 18.07 -10.04 9.44
C LYS A 114 17.27 -8.74 9.31
N LEU A 115 15.99 -8.83 8.94
CA LEU A 115 15.07 -7.68 8.94
C LEU A 115 14.94 -7.09 10.35
N LEU A 116 14.69 -7.94 11.37
CA LEU A 116 14.63 -7.52 12.78
C LEU A 116 15.95 -6.90 13.26
N GLY A 117 17.09 -7.52 12.91
CA GLY A 117 18.41 -7.01 13.25
C GLY A 117 18.79 -5.71 12.54
N SER A 118 18.02 -5.26 11.55
CA SER A 118 18.27 -4.02 10.81
C SER A 118 17.80 -2.76 11.53
N GLY A 119 17.29 -2.89 12.76
CA GLY A 119 16.99 -1.78 13.65
C GLY A 119 15.61 -1.16 13.42
N LYS A 120 15.37 -0.01 14.05
CA LYS A 120 14.01 0.54 14.22
C LYS A 120 13.53 1.47 13.10
N LYS A 121 14.37 1.86 12.14
CA LYS A 121 13.97 2.76 11.03
C LYS A 121 14.62 2.34 9.73
N PHE A 122 13.83 1.90 8.77
CA PHE A 122 14.28 1.56 7.43
C PHE A 122 13.12 1.62 6.43
N GLN A 123 13.42 1.65 5.15
CA GLN A 123 12.43 1.46 4.09
C GLN A 123 12.55 0.04 3.56
N LEU A 124 11.45 -0.71 3.52
CA LEU A 124 11.37 -2.00 2.84
C LEU A 124 10.88 -1.80 1.41
N LEU A 125 11.68 -2.18 0.44
CA LEU A 125 11.26 -2.33 -0.95
C LEU A 125 10.99 -3.81 -1.21
N LEU A 126 9.73 -4.19 -1.34
CA LEU A 126 9.35 -5.51 -1.79
C LEU A 126 9.37 -5.56 -3.31
N GLN A 127 10.19 -6.43 -3.88
CA GLN A 127 10.24 -6.70 -5.31
C GLN A 127 9.60 -8.04 -5.59
N THR A 128 8.54 -8.05 -6.41
CA THR A 128 7.88 -9.28 -6.79
C THR A 128 7.11 -9.09 -8.08
N ASN A 129 7.10 -10.13 -8.92
CA ASN A 129 6.24 -10.21 -10.09
C ASN A 129 4.91 -10.91 -9.80
N ASN A 130 4.77 -11.51 -8.61
CA ASN A 130 3.55 -12.20 -8.23
C ASN A 130 2.40 -11.20 -7.95
N PRO A 131 1.25 -11.33 -8.65
CA PRO A 131 0.15 -10.39 -8.50
C PRO A 131 -0.53 -10.47 -7.13
N TRP A 132 -0.49 -11.61 -6.45
CA TRP A 132 -1.10 -11.77 -5.14
C TRP A 132 -0.28 -11.10 -4.05
N LEU A 133 1.05 -11.29 -4.07
CA LEU A 133 1.93 -10.61 -3.12
C LEU A 133 1.78 -9.09 -3.23
N ARG A 134 1.62 -8.51 -4.43
CA ARG A 134 1.39 -7.06 -4.58
C ARG A 134 0.08 -6.56 -3.93
N ARG A 135 -0.86 -7.45 -3.66
CA ARG A 135 -2.18 -7.11 -3.09
C ARG A 135 -2.28 -7.36 -1.59
N PHE A 136 -1.33 -8.09 -1.00
CA PHE A 136 -1.33 -8.37 0.43
C PHE A 136 -1.02 -7.11 1.25
N PRO A 137 -1.58 -7.00 2.47
CA PRO A 137 -1.44 -5.81 3.29
C PRO A 137 -0.07 -5.80 3.99
N TRP A 138 1.04 -5.68 3.25
CA TRP A 138 2.40 -5.73 3.82
C TRP A 138 2.65 -4.71 4.92
N HIS A 139 2.01 -3.55 4.86
CA HIS A 139 2.06 -2.53 5.91
C HIS A 139 1.48 -2.99 7.26
N ARG A 140 0.76 -4.12 7.27
CA ARG A 140 0.23 -4.80 8.47
C ARG A 140 1.12 -5.92 8.99
N TRP A 141 2.30 -6.11 8.40
CA TRP A 141 3.27 -7.02 8.97
C TRP A 141 3.81 -6.43 10.28
N ASP A 142 3.63 -7.15 11.39
CA ASP A 142 3.97 -6.73 12.75
C ASP A 142 5.42 -6.27 12.86
N LEU A 143 6.35 -6.94 12.17
CA LEU A 143 7.76 -6.54 12.10
C LEU A 143 7.92 -5.08 11.63
N LEU A 144 7.15 -4.69 10.61
CA LEU A 144 7.18 -3.34 10.05
C LEU A 144 6.42 -2.32 10.90
N ALA A 145 5.47 -2.76 11.73
CA ALA A 145 4.77 -1.90 12.67
C ALA A 145 5.60 -1.61 13.93
N GLU A 146 6.37 -2.59 14.40
CA GLU A 146 7.33 -2.43 15.50
C GLU A 146 8.54 -1.58 15.09
N ALA A 147 8.95 -1.69 13.82
CA ALA A 147 9.84 -0.73 13.19
C ALA A 147 9.05 0.52 12.78
N GLN A 148 9.68 1.69 12.71
CA GLN A 148 9.13 2.82 11.97
C GLN A 148 9.51 2.64 10.50
N ALA A 149 9.00 1.56 9.89
CA ALA A 149 9.37 1.15 8.55
C ALA A 149 8.27 1.43 7.53
N ASP A 150 8.66 2.02 6.40
CA ASP A 150 7.79 2.21 5.25
C ASP A 150 7.95 1.03 4.29
N VAL A 151 6.85 0.61 3.64
CA VAL A 151 6.89 -0.42 2.61
C VAL A 151 6.56 0.17 1.23
N ALA A 152 7.35 -0.20 0.24
CA ALA A 152 7.13 0.11 -1.17
C ALA A 152 7.15 -1.18 -2.00
N LEU A 153 6.44 -1.17 -3.13
CA LEU A 153 6.36 -2.30 -4.06
C LEU A 153 7.08 -1.96 -5.37
N SER A 154 7.75 -2.94 -5.96
CA SER A 154 8.30 -2.85 -7.32
C SER A 154 8.24 -4.20 -8.03
N ALA A 155 8.39 -4.18 -9.36
CA ALA A 155 8.70 -5.36 -10.12
C ALA A 155 10.14 -5.82 -9.84
N ILE A 156 10.42 -7.10 -10.07
CA ILE A 156 11.80 -7.63 -9.96
C ILE A 156 12.66 -7.00 -11.05
N GLU A 157 12.10 -6.92 -12.26
CA GLU A 157 12.73 -6.31 -13.43
C GLU A 157 12.24 -4.88 -13.55
N TYR A 158 13.16 -3.93 -13.57
CA TYR A 158 12.86 -2.52 -13.74
C TYR A 158 14.06 -1.81 -14.37
N ASP A 159 13.78 -0.83 -15.23
CA ASP A 159 14.78 0.10 -15.70
C ASP A 159 14.79 1.31 -14.78
N CYS A 160 15.94 1.58 -14.15
CA CYS A 160 16.13 2.83 -13.45
C CYS A 160 16.59 3.88 -14.48
N PRO A 161 15.82 4.95 -14.74
CA PRO A 161 16.31 6.02 -15.59
C PRO A 161 17.58 6.60 -14.96
N ASN A 162 18.62 6.74 -15.79
CA ASN A 162 19.96 7.14 -15.35
C ASN A 162 19.87 8.39 -14.42
N PRO A 163 20.36 8.32 -13.17
CA PRO A 163 20.27 9.45 -12.24
C PRO A 163 20.94 10.73 -12.76
N LEU A 164 21.88 10.60 -13.70
CA LEU A 164 22.53 11.72 -14.40
C LEU A 164 21.57 12.53 -15.31
N ASN A 165 20.45 11.94 -15.75
CA ASN A 165 19.41 12.62 -16.54
C ASN A 165 18.30 13.23 -15.68
N ARG A 166 18.35 13.07 -14.35
CA ARG A 166 17.44 13.81 -13.47
C ARG A 166 17.95 15.25 -13.40
N GLN A 167 17.59 16.06 -14.39
CA GLN A 167 17.75 17.51 -14.30
C GLN A 167 17.05 17.96 -13.02
N THR A 168 17.84 18.23 -11.98
CA THR A 168 17.37 18.78 -10.71
C THR A 168 17.08 20.26 -10.94
N THR A 169 15.96 20.55 -11.58
CA THR A 169 15.33 21.85 -11.43
C THR A 169 13.83 21.67 -11.46
N PRO A 170 13.17 21.56 -10.29
CA PRO A 170 11.86 22.17 -10.18
C PRO A 170 12.10 23.68 -10.21
N LYS A 171 12.26 24.27 -11.41
CA LYS A 171 12.09 25.71 -11.60
C LYS A 171 10.58 25.98 -11.53
N GLY A 172 9.99 25.90 -10.33
CA GLY A 172 8.56 26.14 -10.17
C GLY A 172 8.00 25.74 -8.82
N LYS A 173 6.89 26.40 -8.47
CA LYS A 173 6.03 26.10 -7.33
C LYS A 173 5.47 24.67 -7.48
N VAL A 174 5.45 23.86 -6.42
CA VAL A 174 4.83 22.52 -6.46
C VAL A 174 3.35 22.68 -6.81
N ARG A 175 2.84 21.95 -7.82
CA ARG A 175 1.44 22.02 -8.24
C ARG A 175 0.69 20.77 -7.77
N ILE A 176 -0.44 20.98 -7.10
CA ILE A 176 -1.31 19.94 -6.55
C ILE A 176 -2.66 20.03 -7.26
N LEU A 177 -3.13 18.93 -7.85
CA LEU A 177 -4.50 18.82 -8.36
C LEU A 177 -5.37 18.14 -7.29
N ALA A 178 -6.36 18.86 -6.77
CA ALA A 178 -7.29 18.33 -5.77
C ALA A 178 -8.68 18.13 -6.41
N ILE A 179 -9.11 16.87 -6.50
CA ILE A 179 -10.39 16.48 -7.09
C ILE A 179 -11.38 16.15 -5.97
N LEU A 180 -12.46 16.91 -5.90
CA LEU A 180 -13.57 16.70 -4.96
C LEU A 180 -14.69 15.95 -5.68
N GLY A 181 -14.99 14.74 -5.20
CA GLY A 181 -16.09 13.93 -5.72
C GLY A 181 -17.48 14.43 -5.25
N GLN A 182 -18.49 13.60 -5.47
CA GLN A 182 -19.90 13.97 -5.25
C GLN A 182 -20.16 14.49 -3.83
N GLY A 183 -20.51 15.78 -3.72
CA GLY A 183 -20.43 16.54 -2.47
C GLY A 183 -21.70 16.65 -1.63
N ALA A 184 -22.81 16.03 -2.07
CA ALA A 184 -24.15 16.32 -1.57
C ALA A 184 -24.34 16.23 -0.04
N ASN A 185 -23.44 15.55 0.70
CA ASN A 185 -23.53 15.38 2.16
C ASN A 185 -22.18 15.55 2.91
N LEU A 186 -21.16 16.19 2.31
CA LEU A 186 -19.83 16.34 2.93
C LEU A 186 -19.45 17.82 3.09
N ASN A 187 -18.93 18.20 4.26
CA ASN A 187 -18.35 19.53 4.46
C ASN A 187 -16.96 19.61 3.83
N GLN A 188 -16.91 19.91 2.53
CA GLN A 188 -15.67 20.03 1.76
C GLN A 188 -14.84 21.28 2.14
N GLN A 189 -15.44 22.25 2.83
CA GLN A 189 -14.80 23.53 3.13
C GLN A 189 -13.68 23.39 4.17
N ALA A 190 -13.86 22.51 5.16
CA ALA A 190 -12.84 22.23 6.17
C ALA A 190 -11.60 21.56 5.53
N ASP A 191 -11.82 20.59 4.63
CA ASP A 191 -10.75 19.91 3.90
C ASP A 191 -10.00 20.86 2.97
N GLN A 192 -10.73 21.76 2.28
CA GLN A 192 -10.14 22.79 1.44
C GLN A 192 -9.23 23.74 2.24
N GLN A 193 -9.71 24.26 3.37
CA GLN A 193 -8.93 25.14 4.24
C GLN A 193 -7.66 24.46 4.76
N ALA A 194 -7.77 23.22 5.23
CA ALA A 194 -6.62 22.46 5.73
C ALA A 194 -5.57 22.24 4.62
N LEU A 195 -6.01 21.89 3.41
CA LEU A 195 -5.11 21.69 2.27
C LEU A 195 -4.46 23.01 1.82
N GLU A 196 -5.21 24.11 1.78
CA GLU A 196 -4.67 25.43 1.45
C GLU A 196 -3.64 25.92 2.47
N GLU A 197 -3.87 25.70 3.76
CA GLU A 197 -2.92 26.05 4.81
C GLU A 197 -1.60 25.26 4.66
N LEU A 198 -1.69 23.95 4.44
CA LEU A 198 -0.53 23.09 4.22
C LEU A 198 0.22 23.45 2.94
N ALA A 199 -0.50 23.70 1.84
CA ALA A 199 0.09 24.12 0.58
C ALA A 199 0.75 25.50 0.70
N GLY A 200 0.14 26.44 1.43
CA GLY A 200 0.74 27.74 1.73
C GLY A 200 2.08 27.61 2.45
N LYS A 201 2.13 26.80 3.51
CA LYS A 201 3.36 26.51 4.26
C LYS A 201 4.43 25.83 3.41
N ALA A 202 4.03 24.92 2.53
CA ALA A 202 4.95 24.19 1.64
C ALA A 202 5.35 24.97 0.38
N GLY A 203 4.78 26.16 0.17
CA GLY A 203 4.96 26.90 -1.09
C GLY A 203 4.42 26.13 -2.30
N ALA A 204 3.31 25.42 -2.16
CA ALA A 204 2.61 24.72 -3.22
C ALA A 204 1.40 25.51 -3.74
N GLN A 205 0.94 25.21 -4.95
CA GLN A 205 -0.25 25.76 -5.58
C GLN A 205 -1.26 24.65 -5.79
N ILE A 206 -2.48 24.81 -5.26
CA ILE A 206 -3.56 23.86 -5.47
C ILE A 206 -4.42 24.33 -6.64
N THR A 207 -4.82 23.39 -7.50
CA THR A 207 -5.87 23.54 -8.51
C THR A 207 -7.02 22.64 -8.10
N TRP A 208 -8.18 23.23 -7.84
CA TRP A 208 -9.38 22.50 -7.43
C TRP A 208 -10.22 22.07 -8.63
N ARG A 209 -10.79 20.86 -8.57
CA ARG A 209 -11.81 20.36 -9.49
C ARG A 209 -12.94 19.75 -8.69
N GLN A 210 -14.16 20.23 -8.90
CA GLN A 210 -15.36 19.67 -8.27
C GLN A 210 -16.11 18.83 -9.30
N GLU A 211 -16.27 17.55 -8.99
CA GLU A 211 -16.99 16.57 -9.81
C GLU A 211 -16.61 16.62 -11.31
N PRO A 212 -15.31 16.63 -11.67
CA PRO A 212 -14.90 16.78 -13.05
C PRO A 212 -15.31 15.58 -13.88
N GLN A 213 -15.67 15.82 -15.14
CA GLN A 213 -15.87 14.75 -16.10
C GLN A 213 -14.53 14.11 -16.46
N ALA A 214 -14.53 12.82 -16.82
CA ALA A 214 -13.31 12.10 -17.18
C ALA A 214 -12.55 12.76 -18.36
N SER A 215 -13.28 13.39 -19.29
CA SER A 215 -12.71 14.16 -20.39
C SER A 215 -11.94 15.39 -19.94
N GLU A 216 -12.38 16.07 -18.88
CA GLU A 216 -11.75 17.29 -18.34
C GLU A 216 -10.41 16.97 -17.66
N LEU A 217 -10.29 15.78 -17.07
CA LEU A 217 -9.04 15.29 -16.46
C LEU A 217 -7.99 14.94 -17.52
N ASN A 218 -8.41 14.34 -18.64
CA ASN A 218 -7.49 13.90 -19.69
C ASN A 218 -6.95 15.04 -20.57
N GLN A 219 -7.55 16.24 -20.53
CA GLN A 219 -7.12 17.39 -21.34
C GLN A 219 -6.03 18.26 -20.68
N GLN A 220 -5.67 18.00 -19.42
CA GLN A 220 -4.75 18.85 -18.64
C GLN A 220 -3.37 18.24 -18.36
N PHE A 221 -3.06 17.09 -18.97
CA PHE A 221 -1.77 16.42 -18.85
C PHE A 221 -1.09 16.26 -20.22
#